data_AF-A0A960TAA0-F1
#
_entry.id   AF-A0A960TAA0-F1
#
_cell.length_a   1.000
_cell.length_b   1.000
_cell.length_c   1.000
_cell.angle_alpha   90.00
_cell.angle_beta   90.00
_cell.angle_gamma   90.00
#
_symmetry.space_group_name_H-M   'P 1'
#
loop_
_entity.id
_entity.type
_entity.pdbx_description
1 polymer ?
#
loop_
_entity_poly.entity_id
_entity_poly.type
_entity_poly.pdbx_seq_one_letter_code
_entity_poly.pdbx_strand_id
1 'polypeptide(L)' 'MEKKYLKTEQIVPGKGMSYTLYEIEGEDQILRMLTAIPDIGEVSTYPKPPVKKLFAPERCAASSEEEFEDFWNQGSN' A
#
# COMPACT_ATOMS: atom_id res chain seq x y z
N MET A 1 -16.48 1.57 11.60
CA MET A 1 -16.16 2.36 10.40
C MET A 1 -15.68 1.37 9.34
N GLU A 2 -15.91 1.63 8.06
CA GLU A 2 -15.58 0.68 7.00
C GLU A 2 -14.09 0.81 6.60
N LYS A 3 -13.41 -0.33 6.49
CA LYS A 3 -12.02 -0.40 6.00
C LYS A 3 -12.03 -0.38 4.48
N LYS A 4 -11.07 0.32 3.88
CA LYS A 4 -10.85 0.32 2.44
C LYS A 4 -9.38 0.04 2.15
N TYR A 5 -9.15 -0.64 1.04
CA TYR A 5 -7.82 -0.94 0.54
C TYR A 5 -7.63 -0.19 -0.76
N LEU A 6 -6.54 0.57 -0.82
CA LEU A 6 -6.22 1.43 -1.95
C LEU A 6 -4.80 1.16 -2.39
N LYS A 7 -4.52 1.35 -3.68
CA LYS A 7 -3.18 1.21 -4.23
C LYS A 7 -2.83 2.31 -5.22
N THR A 8 -1.54 2.55 -5.34
CA THR A 8 -0.95 3.38 -6.38
C THR A 8 0.17 2.62 -7.06
N GLU A 9 0.39 2.93 -8.33
CA GLU A 9 1.35 2.25 -9.18
C GLU A 9 2.31 3.30 -9.74
N GLN A 10 3.61 3.02 -9.70
CA GLN A 10 4.64 3.89 -10.23
C GLN A 10 5.78 3.07 -10.83
N ILE A 11 6.27 3.50 -11.98
CA ILE A 11 7.45 2.89 -12.60
C ILE A 11 8.70 3.43 -11.90
N VAL A 12 9.53 2.54 -11.36
CA VAL A 12 10.83 2.85 -10.79
C VAL A 12 11.91 2.52 -11.83
N PRO A 13 12.63 3.52 -12.37
CA PRO A 13 13.66 3.30 -13.37
C PRO A 13 14.71 2.27 -12.90
N GLY A 14 14.90 1.21 -13.69
CA GLY A 14 15.86 0.14 -13.40
C GLY A 14 15.41 -0.90 -12.36
N LYS A 15 14.25 -0.73 -11.71
CA LYS A 15 13.71 -1.68 -10.73
C LYS A 15 12.36 -2.29 -11.11
N GLY A 16 11.60 -1.67 -12.00
CA GLY A 16 10.31 -2.18 -12.45
C GLY A 16 9.12 -1.44 -11.87
N MET A 17 7.97 -2.11 -11.75
CA MET A 17 6.75 -1.51 -11.19
C MET A 17 6.78 -1.55 -9.65
N SER A 18 6.53 -0.39 -9.04
CA SER A 18 6.33 -0.26 -7.60
C SER A 18 4.86 -0.02 -7.29
N TYR A 19 4.37 -0.73 -6.29
CA TYR A 19 3.05 -0.58 -5.72
C TYR A 19 3.18 0.03 -4.34
N THR A 20 2.36 1.04 -4.03
CA THR A 20 2.14 1.47 -2.65
C THR A 20 0.69 1.18 -2.31
N LEU A 21 0.48 0.33 -1.30
CA LEU A 21 -0.83 -0.09 -0.84
C LEU A 21 -1.13 0.50 0.54
N TYR A 22 -2.39 0.84 0.77
CA TYR A 22 -2.89 1.47 1.98
C TYR A 22 -4.10 0.71 2.50
N GLU A 23 -4.09 0.39 3.80
CA GLU A 23 -5.30 0.09 4.57
C GLU A 23 -5.76 1.40 5.21
N ILE A 24 -6.93 1.89 4.82
CA ILE A 24 -7.51 3.11 5.38
C ILE A 24 -8.82 2.84 6.10
N GLU A 25 -9.15 3.70 7.07
CA GLU A 25 -10.43 3.77 7.74
C GLU A 25 -11.17 5.05 7.33
N GLY A 26 -12.46 4.92 6.98
CA GLY A 26 -13.29 6.07 6.63
C GLY A 26 -12.97 6.66 5.25
N GLU A 27 -12.64 7.96 5.21
CA GLU A 27 -12.33 8.67 3.97
C GLU A 27 -10.84 8.59 3.60
N ASP A 28 -9.95 8.76 4.58
CA ASP A 28 -8.52 8.92 4.29
C ASP A 28 -7.57 8.56 5.45
N GLN A 29 -8.06 8.02 6.56
CA GLN A 29 -7.19 7.72 7.71
C GLN A 29 -6.37 6.45 7.45
N ILE A 30 -5.05 6.57 7.33
CA ILE A 30 -4.17 5.42 7.08
C ILE A 30 -3.95 4.65 8.39
N LEU A 31 -4.30 3.36 8.39
CA LEU A 31 -4.01 2.42 9.47
C LEU A 31 -2.67 1.73 9.27
N ARG A 32 -2.46 1.18 8.07
CA ARG A 32 -1.25 0.49 7.63
C ARG A 32 -0.94 0.89 6.19
N MET A 33 0.34 0.87 5.83
CA MET A 33 0.74 0.97 4.43
C MET A 33 1.94 0.09 4.15
N LEU A 34 2.13 -0.26 2.89
CA LEU A 34 3.31 -0.97 2.42
C LEU A 34 3.72 -0.48 1.04
N THR A 35 4.99 -0.66 0.73
CA THR A 35 5.53 -0.47 -0.62
C THR A 35 6.12 -1.78 -1.09
N ALA A 36 5.75 -2.23 -2.29
CA ALA A 36 6.26 -3.44 -2.92
C ALA A 36 6.86 -3.12 -4.30
N ILE A 37 7.96 -3.79 -4.64
CA ILE A 37 8.52 -3.84 -6.00
C ILE A 37 8.71 -5.33 -6.35
N PRO A 38 7.68 -5.98 -6.91
CA PRO A 38 7.67 -7.43 -7.09
C PRO A 38 8.82 -7.96 -7.96
N ASP A 39 9.21 -7.20 -8.99
CA ASP A 39 10.27 -7.56 -9.93
C ASP A 39 11.62 -7.85 -9.26
N ILE A 40 11.86 -7.24 -8.10
CA ILE A 40 13.10 -7.41 -7.31
C ILE A 40 12.82 -7.98 -5.90
N GLY A 41 11.58 -8.35 -5.60
CA GLY A 41 11.18 -8.91 -4.30
C GLY A 41 11.34 -7.95 -3.12
N GLU A 42 11.40 -6.64 -3.35
CA GLU A 42 11.49 -5.65 -2.26
C GLU A 42 10.10 -5.34 -1.71
N VAL A 43 9.86 -5.62 -0.43
CA VAL A 43 8.64 -5.19 0.27
C VAL A 43 9.00 -4.49 1.57
N SER A 44 8.40 -3.34 1.83
CA SER A 44 8.56 -2.56 3.05
C SER A 44 7.20 -2.30 3.68
N THR A 45 6.97 -2.80 4.88
CA THR A 45 5.72 -2.65 5.63
C THR A 45 5.84 -1.55 6.69
N TYR A 46 4.76 -0.79 6.88
CA TYR A 46 4.70 0.32 7.83
C TYR A 46 3.44 0.18 8.70
N PRO A 47 3.52 -0.54 9.84
CA PRO A 47 2.39 -0.73 10.75
C PRO A 47 2.04 0.53 11.55
N LYS A 48 2.96 1.48 11.61
CA LYS A 48 2.75 2.82 12.18
C LYS A 48 3.26 3.84 11.15
N PRO A 49 2.48 4.13 10.11
CA PRO A 49 2.93 4.97 9.02
C PRO A 49 3.27 6.39 9.51
N PRO A 50 4.34 7.01 8.98
CA PRO A 50 4.72 8.37 9.35
C PRO A 50 3.65 9.39 8.93
N VAL A 51 2.87 9.06 7.90
CA VAL A 51 1.73 9.83 7.41
C VAL A 51 0.45 9.12 7.84
N LYS A 52 -0.42 9.83 8.57
CA LYS A 52 -1.69 9.27 9.09
C LYS A 52 -2.90 9.51 8.20
N LYS A 53 -2.76 10.36 7.18
CA LYS A 53 -3.84 10.81 6.31
C LYS A 53 -3.44 10.67 4.85
N LEU A 54 -4.21 9.94 4.07
CA LEU A 54 -3.96 9.71 2.65
C LEU A 54 -4.33 10.98 1.87
N PHE A 55 -3.37 11.50 1.11
CA PHE A 55 -3.61 12.63 0.25
C PHE A 55 -4.24 12.16 -1.07
N ALA A 56 -5.34 12.80 -1.47
CA ALA A 56 -6.07 12.51 -2.70
C ALA A 56 -6.45 11.01 -2.88
N PRO A 57 -7.23 10.40 -1.96
CA PRO A 57 -7.65 9.00 -2.06
C PRO A 57 -8.35 8.66 -3.38
N GLU A 58 -9.00 9.65 -4.00
CA GLU A 58 -9.68 9.53 -5.29
C GLU A 58 -8.75 9.23 -6.47
N ARG A 59 -7.43 9.43 -6.30
CA ARG A 59 -6.41 9.10 -7.30
C ARG A 59 -5.90 7.67 -7.16
N CYS A 60 -6.20 7.01 -6.04
CA CYS A 60 -5.79 5.63 -5.83
C CYS A 60 -6.73 4.67 -6.56
N ALA A 61 -6.17 3.58 -7.06
CA ALA A 61 -6.96 2.45 -7.51
C ALA A 61 -7.51 1.69 -6.29
N ALA A 62 -8.69 1.09 -6.43
CA ALA A 62 -9.18 0.15 -5.44
C ALA A 62 -8.29 -1.09 -5.40
N SER A 63 -8.00 -1.57 -4.20
CA SER A 63 -7.28 -2.83 -3.93
C SER A 63 -8.18 -3.76 -3.13
N SER A 64 -7.89 -5.06 -3.14
CA SER A 64 -8.52 -6.02 -2.23
C SER A 64 -7.72 -6.13 -0.92
N GLU A 65 -8.38 -6.61 0.14
CA GLU A 65 -7.71 -7.00 1.39
C GLU A 65 -6.71 -8.13 1.13
N GLU A 66 -7.09 -9.10 0.29
CA GLU A 66 -6.23 -10.24 -0.09
C GLU A 66 -4.91 -9.79 -0.73
N GLU A 67 -4.95 -8.84 -1.67
CA GLU A 67 -3.75 -8.28 -2.31
C GLU A 67 -2.86 -7.55 -1.30
N PHE A 68 -3.47 -6.79 -0.38
CA PHE A 68 -2.74 -6.09 0.67
C PHE A 68 -2.03 -7.08 1.61
N GLU A 69 -2.76 -8.07 2.11
CA GLU A 69 -2.21 -9.05 3.07
C GLU A 69 -1.16 -9.96 2.44
N ASP A 70 -1.28 -10.31 1.15
CA ASP A 70 -0.25 -11.09 0.45
C ASP A 70 1.12 -10.36 0.45
N PHE A 71 1.15 -9.10 0.02
CA PHE A 71 2.38 -8.30 0.10
C PHE A 71 2.80 -8.06 1.55
N TRP A 72 1.86 -7.79 2.46
CA TRP A 72 2.17 -7.55 3.87
C TRP A 72 2.92 -8.70 4.51
N ASN A 73 2.50 -9.93 4.23
CA ASN A 73 3.14 -11.15 4.73
C ASN A 73 4.52 -11.38 4.11
N GLN A 74 4.73 -10.99 2.85
CA GLN A 74 6.05 -11.05 2.21
C GLN A 74 7.07 -10.12 2.87
N GLY A 75 6.67 -8.90 3.26
CA GLY A 75 7.56 -7.93 3.89
C GLY A 75 7.72 -8.07 5.42
N SER A 76 6.96 -8.97 6.06
CA SER A 76 7.02 -9.21 7.50
C SER A 76 7.90 -10.41 7.89
N ASN A 77 8.53 -11.08 6.91
CA ASN A 77 9.45 -12.21 7.10
C ASN A 77 10.90 -11.77 7.37
#